data_AF-A0A937XKC1-F1
#
_entry.id   AF-A0A937XKC1-F1
#
_cell.length_a   1.000
_cell.length_b   1.000
_cell.length_c   1.000
_cell.angle_alpha   90.00
_cell.angle_beta   90.00
_cell.angle_gamma   90.00
#
_symmetry.space_group_name_H-M   'P 1'
#
loop_
_entity.id
_entity.type
_entity.pdbx_description
1 polymer ?
#
loop_
_entity_poly.entity_id
_entity_poly.type
_entity_poly.pdbx_seq_one_letter_code
_entity_poly.pdbx_strand_id
1 'polypeptide(L)'
;MTDTQSGSKSITARRRARVYALQGLYQWLLTGEHARLIRAHLMQHPEYRKADETHFMTLLEGSINTSADLEGLFSPCLDRKVQELS
;
A
#
# COMPACT_ATOMS: atom_id res chain seq x y z
N MET A 1 20.02 -28.61 25.36
CA MET A 1 19.13 -27.42 25.34
C MET A 1 19.68 -26.47 24.30
N THR A 2 19.28 -26.64 23.05
CA THR A 2 19.69 -25.77 21.93
C THR A 2 18.54 -24.82 21.65
N ASP A 3 18.57 -23.64 22.27
CA ASP A 3 17.71 -22.52 21.86
C ASP A 3 18.24 -21.99 20.52
N THR A 4 17.59 -22.40 19.44
CA THR A 4 17.75 -21.78 18.13
C THR A 4 17.02 -20.44 18.17
N GLN A 5 17.72 -19.37 18.54
CA GLN A 5 17.22 -18.00 18.39
C GLN A 5 16.90 -17.74 16.92
N SER A 6 15.62 -17.80 16.58
CA SER A 6 15.08 -17.38 15.29
C SER A 6 15.26 -15.87 15.17
N GLY A 7 16.27 -15.46 14.40
CA GLY A 7 16.51 -14.06 14.07
C GLY A 7 15.34 -13.49 13.27
N SER A 8 14.40 -12.84 13.95
CA SER A 8 13.33 -12.11 13.27
C SER A 8 13.97 -11.03 12.39
N LYS A 9 13.93 -11.22 11.06
CA LYS A 9 14.45 -10.25 10.10
C LYS A 9 13.63 -8.97 10.25
N SER A 10 14.22 -7.95 10.88
CA SER A 10 13.54 -6.68 11.11
C SER A 10 13.06 -6.10 9.78
N ILE A 11 11.75 -5.86 9.68
CA ILE A 11 11.18 -5.21 8.51
C ILE A 11 11.71 -3.77 8.47
N THR A 12 12.36 -3.39 7.37
CA THR A 12 12.84 -2.02 7.18
C THR A 12 11.68 -1.02 7.11
N ALA A 13 11.93 0.23 7.48
CA ALA A 13 10.93 1.30 7.41
C ALA A 13 10.28 1.41 6.02
N ARG A 14 11.07 1.24 4.95
CA ARG A 14 10.56 1.20 3.56
C ARG A 14 9.66 0.00 3.27
N ARG A 15 10.03 -1.19 3.75
CA ARG A 15 9.19 -2.38 3.56
C ARG A 15 7.87 -2.21 4.31
N ARG A 16 7.90 -1.61 5.50
CA ARG A 16 6.70 -1.30 6.27
C ARG A 16 5.81 -0.25 5.59
N ALA A 17 6.41 0.81 5.04
CA ALA A 17 5.69 1.80 4.24
C ALA A 17 4.92 1.18 3.08
N ARG A 18 5.52 0.22 2.36
CA ARG A 18 4.84 -0.52 1.28
C ARG A 18 3.66 -1.36 1.77
N VAL A 19 3.76 -1.97 2.95
CA VAL A 19 2.64 -2.72 3.54
C VAL A 19 1.47 -1.78 3.83
N TYR A 20 1.74 -0.63 4.45
CA TYR A 20 0.70 0.37 4.70
C TYR A 20 0.13 0.97 3.42
N ALA A 21 0.97 1.23 2.41
CA ALA A 21 0.52 1.72 1.11
C ALA A 21 -0.42 0.71 0.43
N LEU A 22 -0.08 -0.58 0.48
CA LEU A 22 -0.93 -1.65 -0.04
C LEU A 22 -2.30 -1.70 0.68
N GLN A 23 -2.30 -1.62 2.01
CA GLN A 23 -3.54 -1.56 2.80
C GLN A 23 -4.39 -0.36 2.42
N GLY A 24 -3.76 0.82 2.27
CA GLY A 24 -4.44 2.05 1.88
C GLY A 24 -5.02 1.99 0.46
N LEU A 25 -4.24 1.46 -0.49
CA LEU A 25 -4.71 1.28 -1.87
C LEU A 25 -5.87 0.29 -1.95
N TYR A 26 -5.84 -0.76 -1.14
CA TYR A 26 -6.96 -1.69 -1.05
C TYR A 26 -8.22 -1.01 -0.51
N GLN A 27 -8.12 -0.23 0.58
CA GLN A 27 -9.24 0.56 1.08
C GLN A 27 -9.76 1.52 0.01
N TRP A 28 -8.87 2.22 -0.70
CA TRP A 28 -9.24 3.14 -1.78
C TRP A 28 -10.01 2.43 -2.91
N LEU A 29 -9.52 1.28 -3.38
CA LEU A 29 -10.18 0.50 -4.44
C LEU A 29 -11.58 0.02 -4.03
N LEU A 30 -11.80 -0.24 -2.75
CA LEU A 30 -13.10 -0.69 -2.24
C LEU A 30 -14.09 0.45 -1.97
N THR A 31 -13.62 1.57 -1.41
CA THR A 31 -14.50 2.64 -0.89
C THR A 31 -14.53 3.89 -1.75
N GLY A 32 -13.53 4.10 -2.60
CA GLY A 32 -13.34 5.36 -3.33
C GLY A 32 -13.02 6.56 -2.43
N GLU A 33 -12.68 6.35 -1.16
CA GLU A 33 -12.39 7.43 -0.21
C GLU A 33 -11.13 8.22 -0.58
N HIS A 34 -11.08 9.49 -0.17
CA HIS A 34 -9.90 10.33 -0.38
C HIS A 34 -8.67 9.78 0.37
N ALA A 35 -7.50 9.80 -0.30
CA ALA A 35 -6.22 9.35 0.26
C ALA A 35 -5.90 9.94 1.65
N ARG A 36 -6.31 11.19 1.91
CA ARG A 36 -6.14 11.85 3.21
C ARG A 36 -6.88 11.14 4.34
N LEU A 37 -8.12 10.68 4.10
CA LEU A 37 -8.91 9.98 5.11
C LEU A 37 -8.34 8.59 5.39
N ILE A 38 -7.95 7.88 4.32
CA ILE A 38 -7.29 6.57 4.41
C ILE A 38 -6.00 6.68 5.22
N ARG A 39 -5.17 7.68 4.93
CA ARG A 39 -3.96 7.97 5.73
C ARG A 39 -4.31 8.22 7.20
N ALA A 40 -5.28 9.09 7.47
CA ALA A 40 -5.65 9.44 8.84
C ALA A 40 -6.09 8.21 9.64
N HIS A 41 -6.77 7.26 9.00
CA HIS A 41 -7.11 5.97 9.60
C HIS A 41 -5.87 5.11 9.86
N LEU A 42 -4.99 4.93 8.88
CA LEU A 42 -3.78 4.12 9.02
C LEU A 42 -2.79 4.66 10.06
N MET A 43 -2.73 5.99 10.25
CA MET A 43 -1.90 6.64 11.28
C MET A 43 -2.31 6.28 12.71
N GLN A 44 -3.53 5.79 12.94
CA GLN A 44 -3.99 5.34 14.25
C GLN A 44 -3.31 4.04 14.69
N HIS A 45 -2.72 3.29 13.74
CA HIS A 45 -2.04 2.05 14.05
C HIS A 45 -0.70 2.32 14.77
N PRO A 46 -0.42 1.72 15.95
CA PRO A 46 0.79 2.02 16.73
C PRO A 46 2.09 1.81 15.96
N GLU A 47 2.10 0.79 15.10
CA GLU A 47 3.23 0.39 14.28
C GLU A 47 3.47 1.31 13.05
N TYR A 48 2.55 2.24 12.74
CA TYR A 48 2.70 3.18 11.62
C TYR A 48 3.93 4.06 11.78
N ARG A 49 4.25 4.50 13.01
CA ARG A 49 5.39 5.39 13.29
C ARG A 49 6.76 4.81 12.92
N LYS A 50 6.87 3.49 12.69
CA LYS A 50 8.11 2.85 12.24
C LYS A 50 8.20 2.74 10.70
N ALA A 51 7.17 3.17 9.97
CA ALA A 51 7.18 3.23 8.52
C ALA A 51 7.85 4.52 8.05
N ASP A 52 8.46 4.45 6.86
CA ASP A 52 8.93 5.64 6.14
C ASP A 52 7.70 6.41 5.60
N GLU A 53 7.31 7.47 6.31
CA GLU A 53 6.10 8.24 5.99
C GLU A 53 6.18 8.90 4.61
N THR A 54 7.32 9.51 4.27
CA THR A 54 7.52 10.11 2.95
C THR A 54 7.33 9.08 1.85
N HIS A 55 7.95 7.90 2.00
CA HIS A 55 7.78 6.84 1.00
C HIS A 55 6.34 6.31 0.93
N PHE A 56 5.68 6.15 2.07
CA PHE A 56 4.26 5.77 2.12
C PHE A 56 3.38 6.78 1.37
N MET A 57 3.58 8.08 1.61
CA MET A 57 2.81 9.15 0.97
C MET A 57 3.02 9.17 -0.54
N THR A 58 4.28 9.06 -0.99
CA THR A 58 4.60 8.97 -2.42
C THR A 58 3.89 7.80 -3.09
N LEU A 59 3.83 6.64 -2.42
CA LEU A 59 3.16 5.46 -2.97
C LEU A 59 1.64 5.64 -2.99
N LEU A 60 1.03 6.03 -1.86
CA LEU A 60 -0.42 6.11 -1.75
C LEU A 60 -0.99 7.21 -2.65
N GLU A 61 -0.54 8.45 -2.50
CA GLU A 61 -1.07 9.57 -3.27
C GLU A 61 -0.64 9.50 -4.73
N GLY A 62 0.61 9.08 -4.99
CA GLY A 62 1.12 8.90 -6.35
C GLY A 62 0.29 7.90 -7.13
N SER A 63 0.09 6.69 -6.59
CA SER A 63 -0.68 5.64 -7.26
C SER A 63 -2.15 6.00 -7.46
N ILE A 64 -2.77 6.72 -6.53
CA ILE A 64 -4.16 7.19 -6.68
C ILE A 64 -4.25 8.27 -7.77
N ASN A 65 -3.34 9.24 -7.76
CA ASN A 65 -3.36 10.34 -8.73
C ASN A 65 -3.04 9.88 -10.16
N THR A 66 -2.20 8.86 -10.32
CA THR A 66 -1.83 8.30 -11.62
C THR A 66 -2.59 7.02 -11.94
N SER A 67 -3.69 6.73 -11.26
CA SER A 67 -4.36 5.41 -11.39
C SER A 67 -4.83 5.14 -12.82
N ALA A 68 -5.41 6.13 -13.49
CA ALA A 68 -5.86 6.02 -14.88
C ALA A 68 -4.70 5.75 -15.85
N ASP A 69 -3.56 6.41 -15.64
CA ASP A 69 -2.36 6.20 -16.45
C ASP A 69 -1.81 4.79 -16.23
N LEU A 70 -1.77 4.33 -14.97
CA LEU A 70 -1.35 2.98 -14.61
C LEU A 70 -2.27 1.93 -15.24
N GLU A 71 -3.60 2.12 -15.15
CA GLU A 71 -4.58 1.27 -15.83
C GLU A 71 -4.33 1.19 -17.33
N GLY A 72 -4.05 2.32 -17.98
CA GLY A 72 -3.69 2.36 -19.40
C GLY A 72 -2.46 1.52 -19.75
N LEU A 73 -1.47 1.43 -18.85
CA LEU A 73 -0.24 0.67 -19.09
C LEU A 73 -0.44 -0.85 -19.05
N PHE A 74 -1.27 -1.35 -18.13
CA PHE A 74 -1.48 -2.80 -18.00
C PHE A 74 -2.73 -3.31 -18.72
N SER A 75 -3.67 -2.44 -19.10
CA SER A 75 -4.88 -2.85 -19.82
C SER A 75 -4.61 -3.66 -21.10
N PRO A 76 -3.58 -3.38 -21.92
CA PRO A 76 -3.26 -4.21 -23.09
C PRO A 76 -2.78 -5.63 -22.74
N CYS A 77 -2.36 -5.86 -21.50
CA CYS A 77 -1.91 -7.14 -21.00
C CYS A 77 -3.03 -7.97 -20.35
N LEU A 78 -4.27 -7.46 -20.37
CA LEU A 78 -5.44 -8.14 -19.81
C LEU A 78 -6.33 -8.70 -20.91
N ASP A 79 -6.81 -9.92 -20.72
CA ASP A 79 -7.79 -10.55 -21.62
C ASP A 79 -9.20 -9.94 -21.49
N ARG A 80 -9.44 -9.15 -20.45
CA ARG A 80 -10.72 -8.53 -20.08
C ARG A 80 -10.52 -7.14 -19.50
N LYS A 81 -11.59 -6.34 -19.42
CA LYS A 81 -11.47 -4.97 -18.88
C LYS A 81 -11.13 -5.00 -17.39
N VAL A 82 -10.47 -3.94 -16.90
CA VAL A 82 -10.12 -3.80 -15.48
C VAL A 82 -11.34 -3.91 -14.57
N GLN A 83 -12.48 -3.33 -15.00
CA GLN A 83 -13.75 -3.34 -14.28
C GLN A 83 -14.41 -4.74 -14.23
N GLU A 84 -13.89 -5.71 -15.00
CA GLU A 84 -14.38 -7.09 -15.06
C GLU A 84 -13.49 -8.05 -14.25
N LEU A 85 -12.48 -7.51 -13.53
CA LEU A 85 -11.64 -8.24 -12.58
C LEU A 85 -12.36 -8.29 -11.22
N SER A 86 -13.00 -9.43 -10.92
CA SER A 86 -13.60 -9.76 -9.61
C SER A 86 -12.78 -10.79 -8.86
#